data_AF-A0A956HI62-F1
#
_entry.id   AF-A0A956HI62-F1
#
_cell.length_a   1.000
_cell.length_b   1.000
_cell.length_c   1.000
_cell.angle_alpha   90.00
_cell.angle_beta   90.00
_cell.angle_gamma   90.00
#
_symmetry.space_group_name_H-M   'P 1'
#
loop_
_entity.id
_entity.type
_entity.pdbx_description
1 polymer ?
#
loop_
_entity_poly.entity_id
_entity_poly.type
_entity_poly.pdbx_seq_one_letter_code
_entity_poly.pdbx_strand_id
1 'polypeptide(L)'
;QYYASFVGAVPARDPRVVIMVSVDNPEGGHFGNEVAAPSFSRLGAQIMAHLGVPPDDPEAGDEPPTPVVVRAASDDASDADDGGEGPPDGVEPALPGSRRRPKLTTGLPDFTGMSLARAIDAAERARVTLRAEGTGVAVLQDTQPGPVDEGAVVRVYFEPPE
;
A
#
# COMPACT_ATOMS: atom_id res chain seq x y z
N GLN A 1 8.69 14.26 2.54
CA GLN A 1 7.25 13.93 2.63
C GLN A 1 7.19 12.58 3.31
N TYR A 2 6.52 12.49 4.45
CA TYR A 2 6.40 11.26 5.22
C TYR A 2 4.92 10.92 5.36
N TYR A 3 4.59 9.64 5.21
CA TYR A 3 3.24 9.12 5.43
C TYR A 3 3.28 8.19 6.63
N ALA A 4 2.45 8.47 7.63
CA ALA A 4 2.24 7.56 8.76
C ALA A 4 0.94 6.80 8.54
N SER A 5 0.99 5.47 8.53
CA SER A 5 -0.19 4.65 8.32
C SER A 5 -0.32 3.52 9.34
N PHE A 6 -1.55 3.14 9.65
CA PHE A 6 -1.89 2.02 10.52
C PHE A 6 -3.08 1.27 9.93
N VAL A 7 -2.99 -0.06 9.88
CA VAL A 7 -4.07 -0.94 9.43
C VAL A 7 -4.30 -2.04 10.47
N GLY A 8 -5.55 -2.35 10.72
CA GLY A 8 -5.93 -3.41 11.65
C GLY A 8 -7.33 -3.93 11.39
N ALA A 9 -7.63 -5.12 11.92
CA ALA A 9 -8.93 -5.73 11.87
C ALA A 9 -9.54 -5.81 13.29
N VAL A 10 -10.85 -5.59 13.40
CA VAL A 10 -11.56 -5.48 14.68
C VAL A 10 -12.90 -6.24 14.61
N PRO A 11 -13.29 -7.00 15.65
CA PRO A 11 -12.48 -7.46 16.79
C PRO A 11 -11.32 -8.38 16.37
N ALA A 12 -10.39 -8.67 17.28
CA ALA A 12 -9.20 -9.45 16.98
C ALA A 12 -9.48 -10.95 16.82
N ARG A 13 -10.43 -11.50 17.61
CA ARG A 13 -10.78 -12.93 17.58
C ARG A 13 -11.69 -13.29 16.41
N ASP A 14 -12.69 -12.46 16.14
CA ASP A 14 -13.65 -12.63 15.03
C ASP A 14 -13.74 -11.33 14.21
N PRO A 15 -12.82 -11.07 13.26
CA PRO A 15 -12.76 -9.81 12.54
C PRO A 15 -14.03 -9.51 11.74
N ARG A 16 -14.63 -8.36 12.00
CA ARG A 16 -15.84 -7.88 11.29
C ARG A 16 -15.57 -6.68 10.40
N VAL A 17 -14.55 -5.89 10.72
CA VAL A 17 -14.18 -4.67 10.00
C VAL A 17 -12.65 -4.58 9.88
N VAL A 18 -12.17 -4.11 8.74
CA VAL A 18 -10.77 -3.70 8.53
C VAL A 18 -10.75 -2.17 8.44
N ILE A 19 -9.85 -1.53 9.19
CA ILE A 19 -9.70 -0.08 9.23
C ILE A 19 -8.26 0.26 8.85
N MET A 20 -8.10 1.16 7.88
CA MET A 20 -6.82 1.75 7.50
C MET A 20 -6.88 3.25 7.74
N VAL A 21 -5.87 3.78 8.44
CA VAL A 21 -5.67 5.21 8.68
C VAL A 21 -4.35 5.60 8.03
N SER A 22 -4.37 6.67 7.24
CA SER A 22 -3.17 7.26 6.64
C SER A 22 -3.15 8.75 6.95
N VAL A 23 -2.00 9.24 7.39
CA VAL A 23 -1.76 10.64 7.74
C VAL A 23 -0.63 11.16 6.86
N ASP A 24 -0.94 12.17 6.06
CA ASP A 24 0.01 12.90 5.23
C ASP A 24 0.70 13.98 6.06
N ASN A 25 2.02 14.09 5.92
CA ASN A 25 2.87 15.06 6.62
C ASN A 25 2.56 15.20 8.12
N PRO A 26 2.73 14.12 8.91
CA PRO A 26 2.47 14.18 10.34
C PRO A 26 3.46 15.09 11.07
N GLU A 27 2.95 15.95 11.95
CA GLU A 27 3.76 16.79 12.83
C GLU A 27 3.99 16.10 14.19
N GLY A 28 5.24 16.07 14.68
CA GLY A 28 5.55 15.56 16.02
C GLY A 28 5.78 14.05 16.17
N GLY A 29 5.71 13.27 15.08
CA GLY A 29 6.04 11.84 15.05
C GLY A 29 6.06 11.28 13.62
N HIS A 30 6.90 10.27 13.35
CA HIS A 30 7.07 9.72 11.99
C HIS A 30 6.52 8.30 11.83
N PHE A 31 6.17 7.64 12.94
CA PHE A 31 5.74 6.25 12.90
C PHE A 31 4.21 6.10 12.97
N GLY A 32 3.67 5.17 12.19
CA GLY A 32 2.23 4.90 12.10
C GLY A 32 1.57 4.51 13.43
N ASN A 33 2.31 3.87 14.33
CA ASN A 33 1.84 3.54 15.68
C ASN A 33 1.64 4.77 16.58
N GLU A 34 2.42 5.83 16.39
CA GLU A 34 2.30 7.05 17.21
C GLU A 34 1.21 7.97 16.67
N VAL A 35 1.12 8.10 15.35
CA VAL A 35 0.27 9.11 14.71
C VAL A 35 -1.07 8.54 14.26
N ALA A 36 -1.08 7.36 13.64
CA ALA A 36 -2.28 6.78 13.03
C ALA A 36 -3.05 5.82 13.96
N ALA A 37 -2.38 5.14 14.90
CA ALA A 37 -3.03 4.20 15.81
C ALA A 37 -4.07 4.83 16.77
N PRO A 38 -3.88 6.04 17.33
CA PRO A 38 -4.91 6.68 18.17
C PRO A 38 -6.23 6.91 17.43
N SER A 39 -6.14 7.29 16.15
CA SER A 39 -7.29 7.44 15.27
C SER A 39 -7.96 6.09 14.97
N PHE A 40 -7.17 5.05 14.71
CA PHE A 40 -7.67 3.68 14.55
C PHE A 40 -8.48 3.22 15.78
N SER A 41 -7.94 3.42 16.99
CA SER A 41 -8.61 3.00 18.23
C SER A 41 -9.96 3.69 18.42
N ARG A 42 -10.02 5.01 18.24
CA ARG A 42 -11.27 5.79 18.33
C ARG A 42 -12.30 5.35 17.30
N LEU A 43 -11.88 5.13 16.05
CA LEU A 43 -12.76 4.66 14.98
C LEU A 43 -13.26 3.24 15.26
N GLY A 44 -12.37 2.34 15.66
CA GLY A 44 -12.72 0.96 16.00
C GLY A 44 -13.79 0.88 17.08
N ALA A 45 -13.61 1.62 18.19
CA ALA A 45 -14.58 1.65 19.28
C ALA A 45 -15.96 2.17 18.82
N GLN A 46 -16.00 3.26 18.05
CA GLN A 46 -17.25 3.83 17.53
C GLN A 46 -17.95 2.88 16.55
N ILE A 47 -17.19 2.25 15.65
CA ILE A 47 -17.75 1.34 14.65
C ILE A 47 -18.30 0.07 15.33
N MET A 48 -17.56 -0.52 16.28
CA MET A 48 -18.05 -1.70 17.01
C MET A 48 -19.33 -1.41 17.80
N ALA A 49 -19.38 -0.26 18.49
CA ALA A 49 -20.58 0.19 19.18
C ALA A 49 -21.76 0.38 18.21
N HIS A 50 -21.51 0.97 17.04
CA HIS A 50 -22.54 1.15 16.01
C HIS A 50 -23.05 -0.18 15.44
N LEU A 51 -22.16 -1.16 15.26
CA LEU A 51 -22.50 -2.49 14.76
C LEU A 51 -23.08 -3.42 15.84
N GLY A 52 -23.13 -2.97 17.11
CA GLY A 52 -23.58 -3.79 18.24
C GLY A 52 -22.66 -4.99 18.52
N VAL A 53 -21.39 -4.92 18.13
CA VAL A 53 -20.41 -5.98 18.34
C VAL A 53 -19.73 -5.74 19.69
N PRO A 54 -19.81 -6.69 20.65
CA PRO A 54 -19.16 -6.55 21.94
C PRO A 54 -17.63 -6.67 21.81
N PRO A 55 -16.84 -6.08 22.73
CA PRO A 55 -15.40 -6.29 22.80
C PRO A 55 -15.06 -7.77 23.04
N ASP A 56 -13.93 -8.22 22.49
CA ASP A 56 -13.42 -9.59 22.73
C ASP A 56 -13.08 -9.84 24.20
N ASP A 57 -12.69 -8.78 24.91
CA ASP A 57 -12.38 -8.79 26.33
C ASP A 57 -13.15 -7.65 27.01
N PRO A 58 -14.19 -7.95 27.80
CA PRO A 58 -14.99 -6.94 28.49
C PRO A 58 -14.25 -6.31 29.70
N GLU A 59 -13.16 -6.92 30.17
CA GLU A 59 -12.34 -6.38 31.27
C GLU A 59 -11.08 -5.65 30.78
N ALA A 60 -10.79 -5.70 29.48
CA ALA A 60 -9.88 -4.76 28.85
C ALA A 60 -10.52 -3.36 28.94
N GLY A 61 -10.23 -2.65 30.03
CA GLY A 61 -10.66 -1.28 30.25
C GLY A 61 -10.11 -0.33 29.19
N ASP A 62 -10.23 0.97 29.44
CA ASP A 62 -9.81 2.07 28.55
C ASP A 62 -8.27 2.15 28.32
N GLU A 63 -7.54 1.08 28.66
CA GLU A 63 -6.10 0.99 28.44
C GLU A 63 -5.88 0.67 26.96
N PRO A 64 -5.24 1.58 26.19
CA PRO A 64 -5.02 1.36 24.78
C PRO A 64 -4.17 0.10 24.61
N PRO A 65 -4.55 -0.82 23.69
CA PRO A 65 -3.76 -2.01 23.46
C PRO A 65 -2.34 -1.59 23.10
N THR A 66 -1.33 -2.13 23.79
CA THR A 66 0.06 -1.93 23.40
C THR A 66 0.21 -2.42 21.96
N PRO A 67 0.51 -1.53 20.99
CA PRO A 67 0.60 -1.95 19.61
C PRO A 67 1.75 -2.95 19.49
N VAL A 68 1.43 -4.18 19.13
CA VAL A 68 2.44 -5.16 18.73
C VAL A 68 2.98 -4.68 17.39
N VAL A 69 4.18 -4.09 17.42
CA VAL A 69 4.86 -3.62 16.23
C VAL A 69 5.33 -4.83 15.43
N VAL A 70 4.49 -5.30 14.51
CA VAL A 70 4.95 -6.17 13.44
C VAL A 70 5.69 -5.26 12.47
N ARG A 71 7.02 -5.37 12.43
CA ARG A 71 7.80 -4.69 11.40
C ARG A 71 7.32 -5.22 10.05
N ALA A 72 6.62 -4.38 9.29
CA ALA A 72 6.49 -4.60 7.86
C ALA A 72 7.92 -4.74 7.32
N ALA A 73 8.19 -5.83 6.62
CA ALA A 73 9.46 -6.00 5.92
C ALA A 73 9.62 -4.76 5.02
N SER A 74 10.61 -3.94 5.37
CA SER A 74 11.00 -2.78 4.61
C SER A 74 11.62 -3.27 3.31
N ASP A 75 10.88 -3.20 2.21
CA ASP A 75 11.48 -3.04 0.89
C ASP A 75 11.94 -1.58 0.77
N ASP A 76 13.07 -1.27 1.42
CA ASP A 76 13.73 0.02 1.30
C ASP A 76 15.16 -0.21 0.79
N ALA A 77 15.27 -0.27 -0.55
CA ALA A 77 16.52 -0.19 -1.26
C ALA A 77 16.61 1.20 -1.92
N SER A 78 17.41 2.05 -1.27
CA SER A 78 18.28 3.11 -1.80
C SER A 78 17.71 4.12 -2.80
N ASP A 79 17.72 5.40 -2.40
CA ASP A 79 18.34 6.44 -3.21
C ASP A 79 18.90 7.54 -2.30
N ALA A 80 20.23 7.58 -2.18
CA ALA A 80 21.01 8.63 -1.56
C ALA A 80 21.99 9.17 -2.61
N ASP A 81 21.85 10.44 -2.98
CA ASP A 81 22.82 11.30 -3.71
C ASP A 81 22.22 12.73 -3.72
N ASP A 82 22.88 13.87 -3.53
CA ASP A 82 24.19 14.32 -3.06
C ASP A 82 24.08 15.86 -2.80
N GLY A 83 24.88 16.38 -1.87
CA GLY A 83 25.48 17.73 -1.81
C GLY A 83 24.69 19.06 -1.92
N GLY A 84 24.88 19.95 -0.92
CA GLY A 84 24.90 21.41 -1.16
C GLY A 84 24.44 22.32 0.00
N GLU A 85 25.35 23.15 0.53
CA GLU A 85 25.21 24.00 1.73
C GLU A 85 24.86 25.48 1.42
N GLY A 86 23.87 26.05 2.15
CA GLY A 86 23.79 27.45 2.65
C GLY A 86 23.34 28.64 1.74
N PRO A 87 22.49 29.59 2.22
CA PRO A 87 21.85 30.66 1.41
C PRO A 87 22.56 32.05 1.52
N PRO A 88 22.27 33.04 0.64
CA PRO A 88 21.45 34.17 1.11
C PRO A 88 20.53 34.88 0.08
N ASP A 89 19.45 35.44 0.65
CA ASP A 89 18.68 36.65 0.34
C ASP A 89 18.44 37.15 -1.09
N GLY A 90 17.16 37.24 -1.44
CA GLY A 90 16.65 38.38 -2.20
C GLY A 90 16.06 38.15 -3.58
N VAL A 91 15.72 36.91 -3.97
CA VAL A 91 15.00 36.67 -5.23
C VAL A 91 13.84 35.71 -5.02
N GLU A 92 12.66 36.17 -5.46
CA GLU A 92 11.29 35.63 -5.37
C GLU A 92 11.13 34.12 -5.04
N PRO A 93 10.13 33.74 -4.21
CA PRO A 93 9.85 32.33 -3.95
C PRO A 93 9.35 31.67 -5.24
N ALA A 94 10.27 31.05 -5.98
CA ALA A 94 9.94 30.01 -6.93
C ALA A 94 9.27 28.89 -6.12
N LEU A 95 8.01 28.58 -6.45
CA LEU A 95 7.25 27.47 -5.87
C LEU A 95 8.12 26.20 -5.81
N PRO A 96 8.50 25.69 -4.63
CA PRO A 96 9.18 24.40 -4.53
C PRO A 96 8.13 23.32 -4.71
N GLY A 97 7.93 22.97 -5.97
CA GLY A 97 6.90 22.07 -6.42
C GLY A 97 7.16 21.75 -7.86
N SER A 98 8.24 21.01 -8.13
CA SER A 98 8.20 20.08 -9.25
C SER A 98 6.89 19.33 -9.08
N ARG A 99 5.92 19.60 -9.95
CA ARG A 99 4.69 18.82 -10.05
C ARG A 99 5.11 17.38 -10.31
N ARG A 100 5.41 16.62 -9.25
CA ARG A 100 5.44 15.17 -9.32
C ARG A 100 4.01 14.84 -9.66
N ARG A 101 3.79 14.61 -10.96
CA ARG A 101 2.54 14.05 -11.45
C ARG A 101 2.24 12.86 -10.53
N PRO A 102 1.02 12.74 -9.98
CA PRO A 102 0.67 11.55 -9.21
C PRO A 102 1.06 10.35 -10.07
N LYS A 103 1.91 9.47 -9.54
CA LYS A 103 2.24 8.20 -10.22
C LYS A 103 0.91 7.48 -10.37
N LEU A 104 0.46 7.32 -11.61
CA LEU A 104 -0.78 6.61 -11.90
C LEU A 104 -0.49 5.13 -11.62
N THR A 105 -0.92 4.66 -10.45
CA THR A 105 -0.83 3.22 -10.15
C THR A 105 -1.94 2.54 -10.92
N THR A 106 -1.58 1.61 -11.80
CA THR A 106 -2.57 0.76 -12.46
C THR A 106 -2.67 -0.56 -11.73
N GLY A 107 -3.85 -1.17 -11.69
CA GLY A 107 -4.03 -2.51 -11.15
C GLY A 107 -3.45 -3.54 -12.09
N LEU A 108 -2.37 -4.21 -11.66
CA LEU A 108 -1.85 -5.42 -12.30
C LEU A 108 -2.89 -6.54 -12.15
N PRO A 109 -3.45 -7.05 -13.25
CA PRO A 109 -4.37 -8.17 -13.19
C PRO A 109 -3.67 -9.46 -12.75
N ASP A 110 -4.48 -10.40 -12.26
CA ASP A 110 -4.08 -11.80 -12.15
C ASP A 110 -4.16 -12.45 -13.53
N PHE A 111 -3.00 -12.83 -14.07
CA PHE A 111 -2.87 -13.48 -15.37
C PHE A 111 -3.05 -15.00 -15.27
N THR A 112 -3.06 -15.60 -14.08
CA THR A 112 -3.20 -17.06 -13.96
C THR A 112 -4.50 -17.56 -14.60
N GLY A 113 -4.40 -18.64 -15.37
CA GLY A 113 -5.50 -19.21 -16.15
C GLY A 113 -5.86 -18.44 -17.44
N MET A 114 -5.20 -17.33 -17.75
CA MET A 114 -5.42 -16.60 -19.02
C MET A 114 -4.64 -17.24 -20.17
N SER A 115 -5.24 -17.23 -21.37
CA SER A 115 -4.48 -17.46 -22.60
C SER A 115 -3.60 -16.26 -22.92
N LEU A 116 -2.54 -16.45 -23.70
CA LEU A 116 -1.64 -15.37 -24.13
C LEU A 116 -2.39 -14.16 -24.70
N ALA A 117 -3.38 -14.40 -25.57
CA ALA A 117 -4.18 -13.33 -26.16
C ALA A 117 -4.97 -12.52 -25.11
N ARG A 118 -5.56 -13.21 -24.13
CA ARG A 118 -6.32 -12.57 -23.05
C ARG A 118 -5.41 -11.84 -22.07
N ALA A 119 -4.22 -12.39 -21.82
CA ALA A 119 -3.20 -11.78 -20.99
C ALA A 119 -2.65 -10.49 -21.64
N ILE A 120 -2.43 -10.47 -22.95
CA ILE A 120 -2.01 -9.26 -23.67
C ILE A 120 -3.08 -8.15 -23.57
N ASP A 121 -4.34 -8.46 -23.86
CA ASP A 121 -5.44 -7.50 -23.77
C ASP A 121 -5.64 -6.99 -22.32
N ALA A 122 -5.46 -7.85 -21.32
CA ALA A 122 -5.48 -7.44 -19.91
C ALA A 122 -4.29 -6.53 -19.55
N ALA A 123 -3.09 -6.82 -20.05
CA ALA A 123 -1.89 -6.01 -19.84
C ALA A 123 -1.99 -4.62 -20.50
N GLU A 124 -2.53 -4.54 -21.72
CA GLU A 124 -2.78 -3.27 -22.42
C GLU A 124 -3.79 -2.39 -21.66
N ARG A 125 -4.90 -2.98 -21.19
CA ARG A 125 -5.89 -2.27 -20.37
C ARG A 125 -5.31 -1.79 -19.04
N ALA A 126 -4.39 -2.57 -18.47
CA ALA A 126 -3.66 -2.23 -17.25
C ALA A 126 -2.40 -1.38 -17.50
N ARG A 127 -2.11 -0.99 -18.76
CA ARG A 127 -0.93 -0.17 -19.10
C ARG A 127 0.39 -0.73 -18.54
N VAL A 128 0.54 -2.06 -18.54
CA VAL A 128 1.76 -2.77 -18.12
C VAL A 128 2.40 -3.46 -19.31
N THR A 129 3.72 -3.63 -19.26
CA THR A 129 4.48 -4.35 -20.29
C THR A 129 4.54 -5.83 -19.93
N LEU A 130 3.87 -6.69 -20.69
CA LEU A 130 3.92 -8.13 -20.48
C LEU A 130 5.11 -8.76 -21.21
N ARG A 131 5.94 -9.52 -20.49
CA ARG A 131 6.95 -10.43 -21.05
C ARG A 131 6.46 -11.86 -20.92
N ALA A 132 6.00 -12.43 -22.03
CA ALA A 132 5.54 -13.81 -22.07
C ALA A 132 6.73 -14.78 -22.24
N GLU A 133 6.78 -15.81 -21.40
CA GLU A 133 7.70 -16.94 -21.54
C GLU A 133 6.89 -18.24 -21.66
N GLY A 134 7.02 -18.96 -22.79
CA GLY A 134 6.27 -20.21 -23.05
C GLY A 134 5.06 -20.05 -23.97
N THR A 135 4.19 -21.05 -24.02
CA THR A 135 2.99 -21.09 -24.88
C THR A 135 1.81 -21.70 -24.11
N GLY A 136 0.58 -21.29 -24.43
CA GLY A 136 -0.63 -21.88 -23.83
C GLY A 136 -1.30 -21.00 -22.77
N VAL A 137 -1.48 -21.55 -21.57
CA VAL A 137 -2.21 -20.93 -20.45
C VAL A 137 -1.21 -20.45 -19.40
N ALA A 138 -1.41 -19.24 -18.89
CA ALA A 138 -0.55 -18.65 -17.87
C ALA A 138 -0.70 -19.40 -16.54
N VAL A 139 0.42 -19.87 -15.99
CA VAL A 139 0.48 -20.60 -14.73
C VAL A 139 1.09 -19.77 -13.59
N LEU A 140 1.93 -18.79 -13.94
CA LEU A 140 2.67 -18.01 -12.96
C LEU A 140 2.99 -16.61 -13.50
N GLN A 141 2.97 -15.61 -12.63
CA GLN A 141 3.52 -14.28 -12.85
C GLN A 141 4.52 -13.93 -11.75
N ASP A 142 5.57 -13.16 -12.09
CA ASP A 142 6.63 -12.77 -11.14
C ASP A 142 6.17 -11.74 -10.09
N THR A 143 5.23 -10.88 -10.47
CA THR A 143 4.73 -9.77 -9.67
C THR A 143 3.32 -10.09 -9.20
N GLN A 144 3.04 -10.00 -7.91
CA GLN A 144 1.70 -10.29 -7.39
C GLN A 144 0.64 -9.33 -7.96
N PRO A 145 -0.59 -9.79 -8.22
CA PRO A 145 -1.69 -8.92 -8.64
C PRO A 145 -1.91 -7.77 -7.65
N GLY A 146 -2.06 -6.54 -8.14
CA GLY A 146 -2.14 -5.37 -7.26
C GLY A 146 -1.65 -4.08 -7.90
N PRO A 147 -1.53 -2.98 -7.12
CA PRO A 147 -1.08 -1.69 -7.64
C PRO A 147 0.36 -1.77 -8.15
N VAL A 148 0.58 -1.41 -9.42
CA VAL A 148 1.92 -1.29 -10.01
C VAL A 148 2.07 0.06 -10.72
N ASP A 149 3.32 0.51 -10.86
CA ASP A 149 3.65 1.70 -11.64
C ASP A 149 3.26 1.50 -13.11
N GLU A 150 2.68 2.51 -13.75
CA GLU A 150 2.37 2.50 -15.20
C GLU A 150 3.65 2.17 -16.00
N GLY A 151 3.55 1.23 -16.94
CA GLY A 151 4.69 0.73 -17.71
C GLY A 151 5.54 -0.33 -17.02
N ALA A 152 5.18 -0.78 -15.82
CA ALA A 152 5.85 -1.89 -15.14
C ALA A 152 5.97 -3.12 -16.05
N VAL A 153 7.13 -3.78 -16.01
CA VAL A 153 7.41 -4.98 -16.79
C VAL A 153 7.10 -6.19 -15.94
N VAL A 154 6.19 -7.05 -16.40
CA VAL A 154 5.74 -8.23 -15.67
C VAL A 154 6.01 -9.47 -16.50
N ARG A 155 6.72 -10.44 -15.92
CA ARG A 155 6.98 -11.72 -16.59
C ARG A 155 5.86 -12.70 -16.27
N VAL A 156 5.32 -13.33 -17.31
CA VAL A 156 4.25 -14.32 -17.20
C VAL A 156 4.69 -15.59 -17.91
N TYR A 157 4.63 -16.71 -17.19
CA TYR A 157 4.99 -18.04 -17.66
C TYR A 157 3.75 -18.77 -18.17
N PHE A 158 3.83 -19.31 -19.38
CA PHE A 158 2.76 -20.02 -20.06
C PHE A 158 3.14 -21.48 -20.30
N GLU A 159 2.22 -22.38 -19.97
CA GLU A 159 2.37 -23.82 -20.22
C GLU A 159 1.33 -24.32 -21.23
N PRO A 160 1.71 -25.27 -22.12
CA PRO A 160 0.79 -25.83 -23.10
C PRO A 160 -0.43 -26.44 -22.39
N PRO A 161 -1.67 -26.20 -22.88
CA PRO A 161 -2.83 -26.88 -22.33
C PRO A 161 -2.72 -28.39 -22.62
N GLU A 162 -2.92 -29.22 -21.60
CA GLU A 162 -3.05 -30.68 -21.75
C GLU A 162 -4.24 -31.08 -22.63
#